data_AF-A0A538GI91-F1
#
_entry.id   AF-A0A538GI91-F1
#
_cell.length_a   1.000
_cell.length_b   1.000
_cell.length_c   1.000
_cell.angle_alpha   90.00
_cell.angle_beta   90.00
_cell.angle_gamma   90.00
#
_symmetry.space_group_name_H-M   'P 1'
#
loop_
_entity.id
_entity.type
_entity.pdbx_description
1 polymer ?
#
loop_
_entity_poly.entity_id
_entity_poly.type
_entity_poly.pdbx_seq_one_letter_code
_entity_poly.pdbx_strand_id
1 'polypeptide(L)' 'MKNTLFDEKIDGTVHLALGNGLPEVGGKNVSQVHWDIVKDLRNGGRLELDGKVVQEAGRWLI' A
#
# COMPACT_ATOMS: atom_id res chain seq x y z
N MET A 1 4.21 11.72 -6.46
CA MET A 1 3.76 11.94 -5.06
C MET A 1 3.99 13.39 -4.70
N LYS A 2 3.00 14.02 -4.08
CA LYS A 2 3.06 15.41 -3.59
C LYS A 2 2.71 15.48 -2.10
N ASN A 3 1.87 14.56 -1.60
CA ASN A 3 1.50 14.47 -0.20
C ASN A 3 1.04 13.04 0.11
N THR A 4 1.81 12.36 0.95
CA THR A 4 1.59 10.95 1.30
C THR A 4 0.20 10.67 1.86
N LEU A 5 -0.37 11.58 2.66
CA LEU A 5 -1.69 11.41 3.28
C LEU A 5 -2.80 11.27 2.23
N PHE A 6 -2.71 12.02 1.13
CA PHE A 6 -3.67 11.94 0.03
C PHE A 6 -3.27 10.85 -0.96
N ASP A 7 -1.98 10.76 -1.28
CA ASP A 7 -1.45 9.83 -2.28
C ASP A 7 -1.73 8.37 -1.90
N GLU A 8 -1.66 8.01 -0.61
CA GLU A 8 -1.98 6.68 -0.09
C GLU A 8 -3.43 6.25 -0.37
N LYS A 9 -4.36 7.21 -0.39
CA LYS A 9 -5.81 6.94 -0.40
C LYS A 9 -6.42 7.09 -1.80
N ILE A 10 -5.60 7.37 -2.83
CA ILE A 10 -6.06 7.55 -4.21
C ILE A 10 -6.24 6.19 -4.89
N ASP A 11 -7.36 6.01 -5.60
CA ASP A 11 -7.62 4.79 -6.37
C ASP A 11 -6.52 4.53 -7.41
N GLY A 12 -6.18 3.25 -7.56
CA GLY A 12 -5.05 2.79 -8.37
C GLY A 12 -3.67 2.98 -7.71
N THR A 13 -3.61 3.34 -6.42
CA THR A 13 -2.38 3.28 -5.63
C THR A 13 -2.42 2.16 -4.59
N VAL A 14 -1.25 1.77 -4.10
CA VAL A 14 -1.08 0.87 -2.96
C VAL A 14 -0.06 1.47 -2.01
N HIS A 15 -0.24 1.21 -0.72
CA HIS A 15 0.66 1.66 0.34
C HIS A 15 1.14 0.48 1.19
N LEU A 16 2.45 0.43 1.44
CA LEU A 16 3.05 -0.38 2.50
C LEU A 16 3.82 0.52 3.48
N ALA A 17 3.57 0.33 4.77
CA ALA A 17 4.31 0.98 5.84
C ALA A 17 5.45 0.07 6.35
N LEU A 18 6.65 0.61 6.45
CA LEU A 18 7.78 -0.05 7.12
C LEU A 18 7.93 0.46 8.55
N GLY A 19 8.19 -0.45 9.47
CA GLY A 19 8.45 -0.14 10.88
C GLY A 19 7.24 -0.37 11.77
N ASN A 20 6.86 0.63 12.58
CA ASN A 20 5.98 0.45 13.73
C ASN A 20 4.61 -0.07 13.31
N GLY A 21 4.27 -1.28 13.77
CA GLY A 21 2.98 -1.89 13.53
C GLY A 21 1.96 -1.35 14.52
N LEU A 22 0.77 -1.00 14.01
CA LEU A 22 -0.34 -0.52 14.81
C LEU A 22 -0.97 -1.67 15.62
N PRO A 23 -0.89 -1.67 16.96
CA PRO A 23 -1.39 -2.77 17.80
C PRO A 23 -2.88 -3.02 17.64
N GLU A 24 -3.68 -1.98 17.37
CA GLU A 24 -5.12 -2.05 17.19
C GLU A 24 -5.58 -2.93 16.01
N VAL A 25 -4.71 -3.12 15.01
CA VAL A 25 -4.95 -4.01 13.86
C VAL A 25 -4.07 -5.26 13.90
N GLY A 26 -3.50 -5.58 15.06
CA GLY A 26 -2.66 -6.76 15.27
C GLY A 26 -1.20 -6.61 14.84
N GLY A 27 -0.73 -5.37 14.61
CA GLY A 27 0.67 -5.08 14.37
C GLY A 27 1.54 -5.47 15.57
N LYS A 28 2.61 -6.23 15.32
CA LYS A 28 3.56 -6.70 16.36
C LYS A 28 4.94 -6.06 16.27
N ASN A 29 5.22 -5.35 15.17
CA ASN A 29 6.54 -4.80 14.92
C ASN A 29 6.75 -3.53 15.75
N VAL A 30 7.74 -3.52 16.64
CA VAL A 30 8.05 -2.36 17.48
C VAL A 30 9.20 -1.59 16.84
N SER A 31 8.98 -0.35 16.48
CA SER A 31 9.98 0.51 15.83
C SER A 31 9.72 1.98 16.16
N GLN A 32 10.78 2.79 16.15
CA GLN A 32 10.66 4.26 16.25
C GLN A 32 10.25 4.91 14.92
N VAL A 33 10.33 4.16 13.82
CA VAL A 33 9.98 4.63 12.48
C VAL A 33 8.67 4.01 12.07
N HIS A 34 7.78 4.81 11.48
CA HIS A 34 6.66 4.36 10.66
C HIS A 34 6.75 5.12 9.35
N TRP A 35 7.08 4.43 8.26
CA TRP A 35 7.33 5.07 6.98
C TRP A 35 6.44 4.50 5.90
N ASP A 36 5.55 5.36 5.41
CA ASP A 36 4.63 5.04 4.34
C ASP A 36 5.28 5.12 2.95
N ILE A 37 5.27 3.99 2.25
CA ILE A 37 5.72 3.87 0.86
C ILE A 37 4.49 3.68 -0.03
N VAL A 38 4.16 4.71 -0.81
CA VAL A 38 3.05 4.66 -1.76
C VAL A 38 3.57 4.35 -3.17
N LYS A 39 2.87 3.47 -3.88
CA LYS A 39 3.11 3.13 -5.27
C LYS A 39 1.88 3.39 -6.11
N ASP A 40 2.09 4.11 -7.21
CA ASP A 40 1.09 4.28 -8.26
C ASP A 40 1.17 3.10 -9.23
N LEU A 41 0.09 2.32 -9.33
CA LEU A 41 0.02 1.12 -10.16
C LEU A 41 -0.57 1.39 -11.54
N ARG A 42 -1.03 2.60 -11.84
CA ARG A 42 -1.69 2.95 -13.11
C ARG A 42 -0.78 2.83 -14.33
N ASN A 43 0.54 2.89 -14.14
CA ASN A 43 1.54 2.74 -15.19
C ASN A 43 1.99 1.29 -15.36
N GLY A 44 1.05 0.37 -15.52
CA GLY A 44 1.31 -1.06 -15.75
C GLY A 44 1.77 -1.84 -14.51
N GLY A 45 1.50 -1.31 -13.30
CA GLY A 45 1.76 -2.01 -12.05
C GLY A 45 0.76 -3.12 -11.76
N ARG A 46 1.17 -4.10 -10.95
CA ARG A 46 0.37 -5.26 -10.55
C ARG A 46 0.40 -5.45 -9.04
N LEU A 47 -0.75 -5.73 -8.44
CA LEU A 47 -0.87 -6.18 -7.05
C LEU A 47 -1.35 -7.63 -7.04
N GLU A 48 -0.59 -8.49 -6.36
CA GLU A 48 -0.90 -9.89 -6.20
C GLU A 48 -1.06 -10.26 -4.73
N LEU A 49 -2.12 -11.01 -4.42
CA LEU A 49 -2.36 -11.59 -3.12
C LEU A 49 -2.50 -13.10 -3.30
N ASP A 50 -1.69 -13.87 -2.57
CA ASP A 50 -1.67 -15.34 -2.62
C ASP A 50 -1.53 -15.91 -4.04
N GLY A 51 -0.67 -15.27 -4.85
CA GLY A 51 -0.42 -15.68 -6.25
C GLY A 51 -1.54 -15.33 -7.24
N LYS A 52 -2.56 -14.57 -6.81
CA LYS A 52 -3.63 -14.09 -7.69
C LYS A 52 -3.52 -12.59 -7.90
N VAL A 53 -3.67 -12.16 -9.15
CA VAL A 53 -3.73 -10.73 -9.49
C VAL A 53 -5.07 -10.16 -9.02
N VAL A 54 -5.02 -9.21 -8.11
CA VAL A 54 -6.22 -8.53 -7.57
C VAL A 54 -6.37 -7.10 -8.09
N GLN A 55 -5.26 -6.50 -8.54
CA GLN A 55 -5.25 -5.19 -9.18
C GLN A 55 -4.21 -5.18 -10.31
N GLU A 56 -4.57 -4.58 -11.45
CA GLU A 56 -3.68 -4.40 -12.59
C GLU A 56 -3.91 -3.04 -13.26
N ALA A 57 -2.84 -2.32 -13.60
CA ALA A 57 -2.89 -0.97 -14.16
C ALA A 57 -3.78 -0.01 -13.32
N GLY A 58 -3.75 -0.16 -12.00
CA GLY A 58 -4.54 0.61 -11.05
C GLY A 58 -6.04 0.28 -11.01
N ARG A 59 -6.50 -0.81 -11.64
CA ARG A 59 -7.89 -1.26 -11.62
C ARG A 59 -8.04 -2.56 -10.85
N TRP A 60 -9.05 -2.63 -9.99
CA TRP A 60 -9.41 -3.85 -9.26
C TRP A 60 -10.01 -4.89 -10.22
N LEU A 61 -9.65 -6.16 -10.03
CA LEU A 61 -10.12 -7.29 -10.83
C LEU A 61 -11.10 -8.20 -10.06
N ILE A 62 -11.72 -7.67 -9.02
CA ILE A 62 -12.62 -8.36 -8.08
C ILE A 62 -14.05 -7.84 -8.16
#